data_AF-A0A1C4B0V7-F1
#
_entry.id   AF-A0A1C4B0V7-F1
#
_cell.length_a   1.000
_cell.length_b   1.000
_cell.length_c   1.000
_cell.angle_alpha   90.00
_cell.angle_beta   90.00
_cell.angle_gamma   90.00
#
_symmetry.space_group_name_H-M   'P 1'
#
loop_
_entity.id
_entity.type
_entity.pdbx_description
1 polymer ?
#
loop_
_entity_poly.entity_id
_entity_poly.type
_entity_poly.pdbx_seq_one_letter_code
_entity_poly.pdbx_strand_id
1 'polypeptide(L)'
;MSAHTEETLSEQHGHSDSSTKTIWKTFWILLGITCLELVIAFIHLRFNFPSVIIRNSVYLGLTLLKAFFIVAEFMHLKHEVKNLILSILVPLLFFVWFIIAFLADGVSWKNLRKDLAPGHPQTEQVATPAQHE
;
A
#
# COMPACT_ATOMS: atom_id res chain seq x y z
N MET A 1 -15.06 -22.27 55.39
CA MET A 1 -15.06 -21.44 54.16
C MET A 1 -13.77 -20.63 54.06
N SER A 2 -12.62 -21.28 53.82
CA SER A 2 -11.32 -20.59 53.67
C SER A 2 -10.32 -21.35 52.79
N ALA A 3 -10.82 -22.20 51.89
CA ALA A 3 -9.98 -23.05 51.02
C ALA A 3 -10.16 -22.73 49.52
N HIS A 4 -10.81 -21.60 49.17
CA HIS A 4 -11.13 -21.24 47.78
C HIS A 4 -10.42 -19.98 47.29
N THR A 5 -9.49 -19.41 48.06
CA THR A 5 -8.85 -18.12 47.72
C THR A 5 -7.37 -18.24 47.31
N GLU A 6 -6.73 -19.40 47.50
CA GLU A 6 -5.28 -19.53 47.23
C GLU A 6 -4.91 -20.20 45.89
N GLU A 7 -5.82 -20.91 45.21
CA GLU A 7 -5.50 -21.56 43.92
C GLU A 7 -5.62 -20.64 42.69
N THR A 8 -6.14 -19.42 42.83
CA THR A 8 -6.42 -18.55 41.68
C THR A 8 -5.27 -17.60 41.29
N LEU A 9 -4.11 -17.69 41.95
CA LEU A 9 -2.96 -16.78 41.72
C LEU A 9 -1.82 -17.37 40.88
N SER A 10 -1.84 -18.66 40.53
CA SER A 10 -0.73 -19.33 39.83
C SER A 10 -0.90 -19.58 38.33
N GLU A 11 -2.06 -19.30 37.72
CA GLU A 11 -2.36 -19.62 36.32
C GLU A 11 -2.43 -18.41 35.37
N GLN A 12 -1.55 -17.41 35.51
CA GLN A 12 -1.56 -16.24 34.59
C GLN A 12 -0.20 -15.84 34.00
N HIS A 13 0.76 -16.78 33.87
CA HIS A 13 2.13 -16.49 33.40
C HIS A 13 2.56 -17.25 32.13
N GLY A 14 1.64 -17.63 31.22
CA GLY A 14 1.95 -18.60 30.17
C GLY A 14 1.73 -18.22 28.69
N HIS A 15 1.31 -16.99 28.33
CA HIS A 15 0.84 -16.75 26.95
C HIS A 15 1.29 -15.42 26.30
N SER A 16 2.60 -15.14 26.29
CA SER A 16 3.15 -13.98 25.56
C SER A 16 4.26 -14.32 24.55
N ASP A 17 4.75 -15.57 24.53
CA ASP A 17 6.00 -15.88 23.83
C ASP A 17 5.81 -16.34 22.38
N SER A 18 4.58 -16.69 21.97
CA SER A 18 4.29 -17.21 20.63
C SER A 18 4.30 -16.12 19.55
N SER A 19 3.81 -14.91 19.86
CA SER A 19 3.73 -13.81 18.90
C SER A 19 5.10 -13.24 18.53
N THR A 20 5.99 -13.06 19.51
CA THR A 20 7.32 -12.46 19.28
C THR A 20 8.19 -13.29 18.33
N LYS A 21 8.13 -14.63 18.43
CA LYS A 21 8.88 -15.53 17.53
C LYS A 21 8.40 -15.43 16.09
N THR A 22 7.09 -15.34 15.88
CA THR A 22 6.48 -15.21 14.55
C THR A 22 6.89 -13.89 13.89
N ILE A 23 6.85 -12.80 14.64
CA ILE A 23 7.26 -11.47 14.18
C ILE A 23 8.74 -11.47 13.76
N TRP A 24 9.62 -12.05 14.59
CA TRP A 24 11.04 -12.18 14.27
C TRP A 24 11.29 -13.02 13.01
N LYS A 25 10.56 -14.14 12.84
CA LYS A 25 10.67 -14.98 11.64
C LYS A 25 10.33 -14.20 10.37
N THR A 26 9.23 -13.45 10.41
CA THR A 26 8.79 -12.65 9.26
C THR A 26 9.69 -11.45 9.03
N PHE A 27 10.20 -10.82 10.09
CA PHE A 27 11.21 -9.78 9.93
C PHE A 27 12.42 -10.29 9.13
N TRP A 28 12.96 -11.46 9.45
CA TRP A 28 14.07 -12.04 8.70
C TRP A 28 13.72 -12.43 7.27
N ILE A 29 12.51 -12.96 7.02
CA ILE A 29 12.06 -13.26 5.64
C ILE A 29 12.01 -11.98 4.80
N LEU A 30 11.47 -10.91 5.38
CA LEU A 30 11.31 -9.63 4.70
C LEU A 30 12.64 -8.93 4.47
N LEU A 31 13.54 -9.00 5.46
CA LEU A 31 14.90 -8.50 5.34
C LEU A 31 15.64 -9.22 4.22
N GLY A 32 15.50 -10.55 4.12
CA GLY A 32 16.06 -11.34 3.03
C GLY A 32 15.55 -10.93 1.66
N ILE A 33 14.23 -10.75 1.50
CA ILE A 33 13.61 -10.27 0.26
C ILE A 33 14.14 -8.87 -0.10
N THR A 34 14.25 -7.97 0.87
CA THR A 34 14.72 -6.59 0.66
C THR A 34 16.21 -6.55 0.28
N CYS A 35 17.03 -7.37 0.94
CA CYS A 35 18.44 -7.54 0.56
C CYS A 35 18.57 -8.10 -0.85
N LEU A 36 17.76 -9.08 -1.23
CA LEU A 36 17.75 -9.64 -2.58
C LEU A 36 17.38 -8.57 -3.62
N GLU A 37 16.35 -7.75 -3.36
CA GLU A 37 16.01 -6.59 -4.18
C GLU A 37 17.21 -5.64 -4.33
N LEU A 38 17.94 -5.34 -3.25
CA LEU A 38 19.11 -4.47 -3.31
C LEU A 38 20.25 -5.07 -4.14
N VAL A 39 20.52 -6.36 -3.97
CA VAL A 39 21.58 -7.07 -4.70
C VAL A 39 21.31 -7.07 -6.20
N ILE A 40 20.07 -7.33 -6.61
CA ILE A 40 19.65 -7.24 -8.02
C ILE A 40 19.86 -5.81 -8.56
N ALA A 41 19.64 -4.79 -7.73
CA ALA A 41 19.85 -3.38 -8.09
C ALA A 41 21.33 -3.10 -8.32
N PHE A 42 22.19 -3.55 -7.42
CA PHE A 42 23.64 -3.40 -7.51
C PHE A 42 24.22 -4.13 -8.73
N ILE A 43 23.77 -5.35 -9.00
CA ILE A 43 24.20 -6.12 -10.18
C ILE A 43 23.81 -5.38 -11.45
N HIS A 44 22.58 -4.87 -11.53
CA HIS A 44 22.14 -4.07 -12.67
C HIS A 44 23.00 -2.81 -12.84
N LEU A 45 23.27 -2.08 -11.76
CA LEU A 45 24.09 -0.87 -11.81
C LEU A 45 25.52 -1.15 -12.31
N ARG A 46 26.08 -2.33 -11.98
CA ARG A 46 27.46 -2.69 -12.35
C ARG A 46 27.60 -3.31 -13.74
N PHE A 47 26.62 -4.13 -14.16
CA PHE A 47 26.72 -4.94 -15.38
C PHE A 47 25.74 -4.51 -16.48
N ASN A 48 24.89 -3.50 -16.23
CA ASN A 48 23.86 -3.00 -17.15
C ASN A 48 22.93 -4.11 -17.70
N PHE A 49 22.81 -5.20 -16.95
CA PHE A 49 22.06 -6.42 -17.22
C PHE A 49 21.23 -6.71 -15.96
N PRO A 50 19.92 -7.01 -16.02
CA PRO A 50 19.03 -7.30 -17.16
C PRO A 50 18.31 -6.06 -17.73
N SER A 51 17.52 -6.26 -18.79
CA SER A 51 16.66 -5.24 -19.41
C SER A 51 15.74 -4.55 -18.40
N VAL A 52 15.56 -3.24 -18.57
CA VAL A 52 14.79 -2.34 -17.70
C VAL A 52 13.39 -2.89 -17.39
N ILE A 53 12.74 -3.52 -18.38
CA ILE A 53 11.39 -4.07 -18.28
C ILE A 53 11.33 -5.30 -17.36
N ILE A 54 12.27 -6.24 -17.54
CA ILE A 54 12.35 -7.47 -16.74
C ILE A 54 12.63 -7.11 -15.28
N ARG A 55 13.57 -6.17 -15.07
CA ARG A 55 13.90 -5.67 -13.74
C ARG A 55 12.68 -5.05 -13.05
N ASN A 56 11.97 -4.14 -13.73
CA ASN A 56 10.78 -3.51 -13.15
C ASN A 56 9.70 -4.53 -12.78
N SER A 57 9.48 -5.55 -13.60
CA SER A 57 8.53 -6.62 -13.30
C SER A 57 8.94 -7.41 -12.04
N VAL A 58 10.23 -7.75 -11.92
CA VAL A 58 10.78 -8.45 -10.75
C VAL A 58 10.63 -7.61 -9.48
N TYR A 59 11.03 -6.33 -9.50
CA TYR A 59 10.84 -5.43 -8.35
C TYR A 59 9.38 -5.30 -7.96
N LEU A 60 8.49 -5.13 -8.94
CA LEU A 60 7.07 -5.03 -8.67
C LEU A 60 6.54 -6.32 -8.01
N GLY A 61 6.97 -7.48 -8.50
CA GLY A 61 6.63 -8.78 -7.90
C GLY A 61 7.14 -8.96 -6.47
N LEU A 62 8.43 -8.69 -6.21
CA LEU A 62 9.01 -8.78 -4.86
C LEU A 62 8.37 -7.76 -3.90
N THR A 63 8.05 -6.56 -4.40
CA THR A 63 7.36 -5.52 -3.62
C THR A 63 5.92 -5.89 -3.27
N LEU A 64 5.21 -6.60 -4.15
CA LEU A 64 3.89 -7.14 -3.83
C LEU A 64 3.99 -8.29 -2.83
N LEU A 65 4.98 -9.17 -3.00
CA LEU A 65 5.21 -10.29 -2.10
C LEU A 65 5.53 -9.80 -0.68
N LYS A 66 6.43 -8.82 -0.52
CA LYS A 66 6.73 -8.24 0.80
C LYS A 66 5.49 -7.61 1.43
N ALA A 67 4.66 -6.93 0.64
CA ALA A 67 3.43 -6.31 1.14
C ALA A 67 2.44 -7.37 1.63
N PHE A 68 2.30 -8.48 0.91
CA PHE A 68 1.49 -9.62 1.35
C PHE A 68 2.00 -10.21 2.66
N PHE A 69 3.30 -10.46 2.81
CA PHE A 69 3.88 -10.95 4.07
C PHE A 69 3.75 -9.95 5.23
N ILE A 70 3.87 -8.64 4.96
CA ILE A 70 3.63 -7.60 5.96
C ILE A 70 2.19 -7.72 6.49
N VAL A 71 1.22 -7.73 5.56
CA VAL A 71 -0.20 -7.74 5.91
C VAL A 71 -0.61 -9.08 6.51
N ALA A 72 -0.05 -10.21 6.07
CA ALA A 72 -0.42 -11.51 6.61
C ALA A 72 0.08 -11.73 8.05
N GLU A 73 1.29 -11.24 8.39
CA GLU A 73 1.91 -11.56 9.67
C GLU A 73 1.93 -10.41 10.69
N PHE A 74 2.10 -9.16 10.28
CA PHE A 74 2.09 -8.02 11.22
C PHE A 74 0.69 -7.56 11.55
N MET A 75 -0.26 -7.84 10.67
CA MET A 75 -1.68 -7.79 10.99
C MET A 75 -2.00 -9.23 11.34
N HIS A 76 -2.32 -9.52 12.59
CA HIS A 76 -2.53 -10.86 13.13
C HIS A 76 -3.82 -11.51 12.54
N LEU A 77 -3.84 -11.74 11.21
CA LEU A 77 -5.02 -11.96 10.36
C LEU A 77 -5.70 -13.32 10.50
N LYS A 78 -5.18 -14.22 11.34
CA LYS A 78 -5.66 -15.59 11.30
C LYS A 78 -6.98 -15.81 12.03
N HIS A 79 -7.34 -15.01 13.04
CA HIS A 79 -8.59 -15.24 13.79
C HIS A 79 -9.44 -14.02 14.24
N GLU A 80 -8.97 -12.75 14.22
CA GLU A 80 -9.72 -11.63 14.86
C GLU A 80 -10.09 -10.42 13.95
N VAL A 81 -10.03 -10.55 12.62
CA VAL A 81 -9.37 -9.49 11.84
C VAL A 81 -10.18 -8.62 10.90
N LYS A 82 -11.51 -8.67 10.97
CA LYS A 82 -12.32 -7.82 10.08
C LYS A 82 -12.11 -6.32 10.34
N ASN A 83 -11.97 -5.92 11.60
CA ASN A 83 -11.75 -4.52 11.97
C ASN A 83 -10.34 -4.03 11.65
N LEU A 84 -9.35 -4.90 11.80
CA LEU A 84 -7.95 -4.54 11.61
C LEU A 84 -7.59 -4.49 10.12
N ILE A 85 -8.18 -5.35 9.27
CA ILE A 85 -8.07 -5.21 7.82
C ILE A 85 -8.71 -3.91 7.32
N LEU A 86 -9.87 -3.54 7.89
CA LEU A 86 -10.58 -2.33 7.50
C LEU A 86 -9.76 -1.07 7.84
N SER A 87 -9.07 -1.03 8.98
CA SER A 87 -8.28 0.14 9.39
C SER A 87 -7.05 0.40 8.50
N ILE A 88 -6.58 -0.61 7.77
CA ILE A 88 -5.46 -0.49 6.81
C ILE A 88 -5.98 -0.29 5.40
N LEU A 89 -7.03 -1.02 5.04
CA LEU A 89 -7.61 -0.99 3.70
C LEU A 89 -8.26 0.36 3.39
N VAL A 90 -8.93 0.98 4.37
CA VAL A 90 -9.56 2.29 4.22
C VAL A 90 -8.54 3.37 3.85
N PRO A 91 -7.46 3.62 4.62
CA PRO A 91 -6.46 4.62 4.23
C PRO A 91 -5.72 4.25 2.94
N LEU A 92 -5.49 2.96 2.65
CA LEU A 92 -4.88 2.52 1.39
C LEU A 92 -5.77 2.86 0.18
N LEU A 93 -7.06 2.58 0.26
CA LEU A 93 -8.03 2.85 -0.80
C LEU A 93 -8.18 4.36 -1.04
N PHE A 94 -8.22 5.14 0.05
CA PHE A 94 -8.27 6.59 -0.02
C PHE A 94 -7.00 7.19 -0.67
N PHE A 95 -5.84 6.59 -0.42
CA PHE A 95 -4.58 6.97 -1.06
C PHE A 95 -4.59 6.69 -2.57
N VAL A 96 -5.06 5.51 -3.01
CA VAL A 96 -5.20 5.18 -4.44
C VAL A 96 -6.18 6.12 -5.13
N TRP A 97 -7.32 6.40 -4.49
CA TRP A 97 -8.30 7.38 -4.97
C TRP A 97 -7.65 8.75 -5.17
N PHE A 98 -6.88 9.23 -4.19
CA PHE A 98 -6.18 10.51 -4.29
C PHE A 98 -5.18 10.56 -5.43
N ILE A 99 -4.40 9.50 -5.66
CA ILE A 99 -3.47 9.45 -6.80
C ILE A 99 -4.22 9.62 -8.12
N ILE A 100 -5.35 8.92 -8.30
CA ILE A 100 -6.16 9.02 -9.51
C ILE A 100 -6.75 10.42 -9.66
N ALA A 101 -7.32 10.98 -8.59
CA ALA A 101 -7.90 12.31 -8.59
C ALA A 101 -6.85 13.39 -8.96
N PHE A 102 -5.66 13.34 -8.37
CA PHE A 102 -4.57 14.26 -8.68
C PHE A 102 -4.03 14.08 -10.11
N LEU A 103 -4.00 12.86 -10.64
CA LEU A 103 -3.60 12.63 -12.03
C LEU A 103 -4.64 13.22 -13.00
N ALA A 104 -5.93 13.01 -12.73
CA ALA A 104 -7.01 13.56 -13.53
C ALA A 104 -7.04 15.10 -13.49
N ASP A 105 -6.89 15.69 -12.30
CA ASP A 105 -6.84 17.14 -12.13
C ASP A 105 -5.58 17.75 -12.79
N GLY A 106 -4.43 17.09 -12.67
CA GLY A 106 -3.21 17.48 -13.38
C GLY A 106 -3.35 17.47 -14.90
N VAL A 107 -4.08 16.49 -15.45
CA VAL A 107 -4.41 16.44 -16.89
C VAL A 107 -5.37 17.58 -17.28
N SER A 108 -6.40 17.84 -16.46
CA SER A 108 -7.35 18.94 -16.67
C SER A 108 -6.64 20.30 -16.68
N TRP A 109 -5.78 20.55 -15.68
CA TRP A 109 -4.98 21.77 -15.57
C TRP A 109 -4.08 22.00 -16.80
N LYS A 110 -3.44 20.93 -17.29
CA LYS A 110 -2.59 21.00 -18.48
C LYS A 110 -3.38 21.36 -19.74
N ASN A 111 -4.64 20.95 -19.83
CA ASN A 111 -5.53 21.28 -20.94
C ASN A 111 -6.00 22.74 -20.84
N LEU A 112 -6.50 23.18 -19.68
CA LEU A 112 -6.90 24.59 -19.47
C LEU A 112 -5.75 25.57 -19.73
N ARG A 113 -4.51 25.24 -19.36
CA ARG A 113 -3.35 26.10 -19.63
C ARG A 113 -3.09 26.29 -21.12
N LYS A 114 -3.42 25.31 -21.97
CA LYS A 114 -3.30 25.44 -23.43
C LYS A 114 -4.41 26.32 -24.00
N ASP A 115 -5.62 26.19 -23.45
CA ASP A 115 -6.80 26.93 -23.91
C ASP A 115 -6.75 28.42 -23.49
N LEU A 116 -6.14 28.70 -22.33
CA LEU A 116 -5.96 30.05 -21.79
C LEU A 116 -4.62 30.70 -22.22
N ALA A 117 -3.80 30.00 -23.01
CA ALA A 117 -2.58 30.58 -23.57
C ALA A 117 -2.97 31.77 -24.48
N PRO A 118 -2.34 32.94 -24.33
CA PRO A 118 -2.77 34.15 -25.04
C PRO A 118 -2.61 33.96 -26.55
N GLY A 119 -3.73 33.78 -27.26
CA GLY A 119 -3.76 33.59 -28.71
C GLY A 119 -4.84 32.65 -29.27
N HIS A 120 -5.61 31.91 -28.46
CA HIS A 120 -6.71 31.05 -28.95
C HIS A 120 -8.11 31.60 -28.61
N PRO A 121 -9.09 31.52 -29.53
CA PRO A 121 -10.45 31.98 -29.27
C PRO A 121 -11.09 31.09 -28.22
N GLN A 122 -11.55 31.69 -27.12
CA GLN A 122 -12.28 30.98 -26.08
C GLN A 122 -13.49 30.32 -26.73
N THR A 123 -13.60 28.99 -26.62
CA THR A 123 -14.77 28.28 -27.13
C THR A 123 -15.97 28.72 -26.31
N GLU A 124 -16.68 29.70 -26.86
CA GLU A 124 -17.90 30.28 -26.35
C GLU A 124 -18.90 29.15 -26.12
N GLN A 125 -19.32 28.97 -24.86
CA GLN A 125 -20.53 28.25 -24.54
C GLN A 125 -21.70 29.04 -25.16
N VAL A 126 -22.01 28.76 -26.42
CA VAL A 126 -23.25 29.24 -27.04
C VAL A 126 -24.37 28.44 -26.40
N ALA A 127 -24.94 29.00 -25.34
CA ALA A 127 -26.23 28.58 -24.82
C ALA A 127 -27.22 28.58 -25.99
N THR A 128 -27.68 27.41 -26.40
CA THR A 128 -28.80 27.28 -27.34
C THR A 128 -29.98 28.02 -26.71
N PRO A 129 -30.49 29.11 -27.33
CA PRO A 129 -31.69 29.73 -26.80
C PRO A 129 -32.81 28.72 -26.97
N ALA A 130 -33.50 28.42 -25.87
CA ALA A 130 -34.75 27.67 -25.90
C ALA A 130 -35.66 28.34 -26.93
N GLN A 131 -35.88 27.67 -28.06
CA GLN A 131 -36.82 28.14 -29.06
C GLN A 131 -38.22 27.96 -28.48
N HIS A 132 -38.88 29.10 -28.29
CA HIS A 132 -40.31 29.19 -28.11
C HIS A 132 -41.02 28.63 -29.35
N GLU A 133 -41.80 27.57 -29.16
CA GLU A 133 -43.08 27.32 -29.85
C GLU A 133 -44.08 26.71 -28.85
#